data_AF-A0A7G6U1G5-F1
#
_entry.id   AF-A0A7G6U1G5-F1
#
_cell.length_a   1.000
_cell.length_b   1.000
_cell.length_c   1.000
_cell.angle_alpha   90.00
_cell.angle_beta   90.00
_cell.angle_gamma   90.00
#
_symmetry.space_group_name_H-M   'P 1'
#
loop_
_entity.id
_entity.type
_entity.pdbx_description
1 polymer ?
#
loop_
_entity_poly.entity_id
_entity_poly.type
_entity_poly.pdbx_seq_one_letter_code
_entity_poly.pdbx_strand_id
1 'polypeptide(L)'
;MTSHFNRNDRKLRRHDLIFVAPAAWRSLLQTRDDLRGEPLIVDWADRGWPLVLRRATPCEKDGLALGLPLPPFAGKRRISLLMRLEDIVAKAPPLELRAAMNVAPEPWRHTLEELASLASRRGVEARIFGSLAWRALTGLDYLSARSDLDFLLPLPREGDLACLTKRLAAIEVTAPMRLDGELVRDDGASVNWRELHTGEREVLVKTTDRVTLLDTNHFLSSRVLS
;
A
#
# COMPACT_ATOMS: atom_id res chain seq x y z
N MET A 1 -29.89 -3.02 -5.85
CA MET A 1 -29.51 -1.69 -6.38
C MET A 1 -27.99 -1.62 -6.42
N THR A 2 -27.40 -1.78 -7.60
CA THR A 2 -25.96 -1.76 -7.83
C THR A 2 -25.45 -0.32 -7.76
N SER A 3 -24.82 0.04 -6.64
CA SER A 3 -24.04 1.27 -6.53
C SER A 3 -22.87 1.18 -7.50
N HIS A 4 -22.91 1.98 -8.57
CA HIS A 4 -21.82 2.05 -9.54
C HIS A 4 -20.63 2.73 -8.86
N PHE A 5 -19.45 2.12 -8.94
CA PHE A 5 -18.21 2.78 -8.54
C PHE A 5 -18.00 4.02 -9.43
N ASN A 6 -18.34 5.19 -8.90
CA ASN A 6 -18.20 6.42 -9.65
C ASN A 6 -16.72 6.81 -9.67
N ARG A 7 -16.18 7.16 -10.85
CA ARG A 7 -14.77 7.60 -10.99
C ARG A 7 -14.45 8.83 -10.12
N ASN A 8 -15.49 9.54 -9.67
CA ASN A 8 -15.45 10.69 -8.75
C ASN A 8 -15.39 10.32 -7.25
N ASP A 9 -15.54 9.05 -6.85
CA ASP A 9 -15.48 8.67 -5.44
C ASP A 9 -14.01 8.63 -4.95
N ARG A 10 -13.51 9.82 -4.55
CA ARG A 10 -12.19 10.13 -3.98
C ARG A 10 -11.01 9.48 -4.72
N LYS A 11 -10.39 10.24 -5.62
CA LYS A 11 -9.06 10.04 -6.26
C LYS A 11 -8.32 8.78 -5.81
N LEU A 12 -8.18 7.80 -6.70
CA LEU A 12 -7.44 6.55 -6.47
C LEU A 12 -5.97 6.81 -6.14
N ARG A 13 -5.48 6.18 -5.07
CA ARG A 13 -4.12 6.33 -4.56
C ARG A 13 -3.41 4.99 -4.62
N ARG A 14 -2.08 5.05 -4.78
CA ARG A 14 -1.24 3.86 -4.63
C ARG A 14 -1.55 3.17 -3.30
N HIS A 15 -1.51 1.83 -3.33
CA HIS A 15 -1.78 0.96 -2.18
C HIS A 15 -3.24 0.89 -1.74
N ASP A 16 -4.18 1.63 -2.36
CA ASP A 16 -5.61 1.47 -2.10
C ASP A 16 -6.02 0.01 -2.31
N LEU A 17 -6.88 -0.46 -1.41
CA LEU A 17 -7.48 -1.79 -1.43
C LEU A 17 -8.77 -1.74 -2.24
N ILE A 18 -8.89 -2.65 -3.20
CA ILE A 18 -10.00 -2.70 -4.16
C ILE A 18 -10.72 -4.04 -4.02
N PHE A 19 -12.01 -3.99 -3.76
CA PHE A 19 -12.85 -5.17 -3.63
C PHE A 19 -13.69 -5.30 -4.89
N VAL A 20 -13.80 -6.53 -5.39
CA VAL A 20 -14.48 -6.84 -6.66
C VAL A 20 -15.66 -7.78 -6.42
N ALA A 21 -16.65 -7.73 -7.30
CA ALA A 21 -17.79 -8.61 -7.24
C ALA A 21 -17.35 -10.08 -7.41
N PRO A 22 -17.81 -11.03 -6.57
CA PRO A 22 -17.45 -12.44 -6.73
C PRO A 22 -17.83 -13.04 -8.08
N ALA A 23 -18.95 -12.61 -8.67
CA ALA A 23 -19.34 -13.05 -10.01
C ALA A 23 -18.32 -12.62 -11.08
N ALA A 24 -17.88 -11.35 -11.04
CA ALA A 24 -16.87 -10.83 -11.95
C ALA A 24 -15.51 -11.51 -11.76
N TRP A 25 -15.15 -11.82 -10.50
CA TRP A 25 -13.95 -12.58 -10.18
C TRP A 25 -13.94 -13.96 -10.83
N ARG A 26 -15.04 -14.72 -10.69
CA ARG A 26 -15.17 -16.05 -11.31
C ARG A 26 -15.11 -15.97 -12.84
N SER A 27 -15.77 -14.98 -13.44
CA SER A 27 -15.70 -14.74 -14.88
C SER A 27 -14.27 -14.43 -15.35
N LEU A 28 -13.52 -13.62 -14.61
CA LEU A 28 -12.11 -13.34 -14.91
C LEU A 28 -11.24 -14.60 -14.86
N LEU A 29 -11.45 -15.47 -13.87
CA LEU A 29 -10.68 -16.70 -13.75
C LEU A 29 -10.94 -17.68 -14.91
N GLN A 30 -12.14 -17.68 -15.48
CA GLN A 30 -12.45 -18.49 -16.66
C GLN A 30 -11.66 -18.07 -17.90
N THR A 31 -11.20 -16.82 -17.97
CA THR A 31 -10.40 -16.30 -19.09
C THR A 31 -8.88 -16.33 -18.83
N ARG A 32 -8.45 -16.81 -17.66
CA ARG A 32 -7.05 -16.78 -17.19
C ARG A 32 -6.52 -18.19 -16.96
N ASP A 33 -6.14 -18.87 -18.04
CA ASP A 33 -5.60 -20.23 -17.97
C ASP A 33 -4.34 -20.33 -17.10
N ASP A 34 -3.54 -19.26 -17.01
CA ASP A 34 -2.35 -19.19 -16.14
C ASP A 34 -2.66 -19.19 -14.64
N LEU A 35 -3.92 -18.92 -14.27
CA LEU A 35 -4.41 -18.94 -12.89
C LEU A 35 -5.25 -20.19 -12.59
N ARG A 36 -5.44 -21.06 -13.59
CA ARG A 36 -6.24 -22.27 -13.44
C ARG A 36 -5.60 -23.18 -12.38
N GLY A 37 -6.41 -23.59 -11.41
CA GLY A 37 -5.99 -24.54 -10.38
C GLY A 37 -5.21 -23.95 -9.21
N GLU A 38 -5.05 -22.62 -9.12
CA GLU A 38 -4.44 -21.98 -7.95
C GLU A 38 -5.46 -21.88 -6.80
N PRO A 39 -5.37 -22.73 -5.74
CA PRO A 39 -6.45 -22.88 -4.76
C PRO A 39 -6.71 -21.63 -3.92
N LEU A 40 -5.69 -20.80 -3.70
CA LEU A 40 -5.83 -19.55 -2.94
C LEU A 40 -6.68 -18.50 -3.69
N ILE A 41 -6.75 -18.60 -5.01
CA ILE A 41 -7.34 -17.56 -5.87
C ILE A 41 -8.81 -17.84 -6.17
N VAL A 42 -9.20 -19.11 -6.28
CA VAL A 42 -10.55 -19.52 -6.73
C VAL A 42 -11.65 -18.79 -5.96
N ASP A 43 -11.56 -18.73 -4.63
CA ASP A 43 -12.56 -18.10 -3.76
C ASP A 43 -12.12 -16.73 -3.21
N TRP A 44 -11.13 -16.07 -3.82
CA TRP A 44 -10.52 -14.86 -3.27
C TRP A 44 -11.54 -13.75 -2.96
N ALA A 45 -12.38 -13.43 -3.93
CA ALA A 45 -13.41 -12.40 -3.77
C ALA A 45 -14.54 -12.84 -2.81
N ASP A 46 -14.89 -14.12 -2.78
CA ASP A 46 -15.89 -14.68 -1.86
C ASP A 46 -15.42 -14.62 -0.39
N ARG A 47 -14.11 -14.71 -0.15
CA ARG A 47 -13.50 -14.49 1.17
C ARG A 47 -13.48 -13.03 1.59
N GLY A 48 -13.94 -12.12 0.72
CA GLY A 48 -13.91 -10.68 0.96
C GLY A 48 -12.49 -10.10 0.93
N TRP A 49 -11.52 -10.79 0.33
CA TRP A 49 -10.14 -10.31 0.28
C TRP A 49 -9.94 -9.28 -0.83
N PRO A 50 -9.20 -8.19 -0.57
CA PRO A 50 -9.00 -7.14 -1.55
C PRO A 50 -7.92 -7.50 -2.57
N LEU A 51 -7.90 -6.73 -3.65
CA LEU A 51 -6.76 -6.54 -4.54
C LEU A 51 -6.08 -5.21 -4.18
N VAL A 52 -4.83 -5.01 -4.59
CA VAL A 52 -4.14 -3.73 -4.40
C VAL A 52 -4.04 -2.96 -5.70
N LEU A 53 -4.30 -1.65 -5.66
CA LEU A 53 -4.09 -0.79 -6.80
C LEU A 53 -2.61 -0.78 -7.22
N ARG A 54 -2.37 -0.91 -8.52
CA ARG A 54 -1.04 -0.70 -9.12
C ARG A 54 -1.14 0.26 -10.29
N ARG A 55 0.04 0.69 -10.75
CA ARG A 55 0.16 1.44 -11.99
C ARG A 55 -0.26 0.57 -13.18
N ALA A 56 -1.06 1.15 -14.07
CA ALA A 56 -1.39 0.59 -15.37
C ALA A 56 -0.18 0.66 -16.31
N THR A 57 0.01 -0.38 -17.13
CA THR A 57 0.94 -0.35 -18.25
C THR A 57 0.31 0.37 -19.44
N PRO A 58 1.08 0.86 -20.43
CA PRO A 58 0.52 1.56 -21.59
C PRO A 58 -0.52 0.77 -22.40
N CYS A 59 -0.49 -0.57 -22.30
CA CYS A 59 -1.44 -1.47 -22.98
C CYS A 59 -2.76 -1.64 -22.20
N GLU A 60 -2.86 -1.17 -20.96
CA GLU A 60 -4.02 -1.35 -20.09
C GLU A 60 -4.87 -0.07 -20.08
N LYS A 61 -5.82 0.01 -21.00
CA LYS A 61 -6.59 1.24 -21.25
C LYS A 61 -8.02 1.18 -20.70
N ASP A 62 -8.57 -0.02 -20.52
CA ASP A 62 -10.00 -0.25 -20.26
C ASP A 62 -10.24 -0.95 -18.91
N GLY A 63 -9.78 -0.33 -17.82
CA GLY A 63 -10.04 -0.83 -16.48
C GLY A 63 -9.09 -0.30 -15.42
N LEU A 64 -9.20 -0.89 -14.23
CA LEU A 64 -8.32 -0.63 -13.10
C LEU A 64 -7.25 -1.71 -13.02
N ALA A 65 -5.99 -1.28 -13.11
CA ALA A 65 -4.83 -2.15 -12.99
C ALA A 65 -4.61 -2.55 -11.53
N LEU A 66 -4.80 -3.83 -11.23
CA LEU A 66 -4.74 -4.39 -9.89
C LEU A 66 -3.64 -5.43 -9.76
N GLY A 67 -3.15 -5.59 -8.55
CA GLY A 67 -2.19 -6.61 -8.17
C GLY A 67 -2.76 -7.52 -7.09
N LEU A 68 -2.40 -8.79 -7.18
CA LEU A 68 -2.65 -9.81 -6.18
C LEU A 68 -1.32 -10.47 -5.80
N PRO A 69 -0.71 -10.13 -4.65
CA PRO A 69 0.46 -10.84 -4.17
C PRO A 69 0.05 -12.14 -3.50
N LEU A 70 0.67 -13.24 -3.90
CA LEU A 70 0.54 -14.53 -3.24
C LEU A 70 1.53 -14.65 -2.08
N PRO A 71 1.20 -15.41 -1.03
CA PRO A 71 2.11 -15.62 0.08
C PRO A 71 3.38 -16.37 -0.38
N PRO A 72 4.50 -16.28 0.36
CA PRO A 72 5.75 -16.94 0.01
C PRO A 72 5.61 -18.44 -0.26
N PHE A 73 4.79 -19.16 0.51
CA PHE A 73 4.57 -20.60 0.30
C PHE A 73 3.87 -20.93 -1.02
N ALA A 74 3.19 -19.95 -1.65
CA ALA A 74 2.57 -20.06 -2.97
C ALA A 74 3.48 -19.48 -4.10
N GLY A 75 4.79 -19.37 -3.83
CA GLY A 75 5.82 -18.98 -4.77
C GLY A 75 6.15 -17.48 -4.82
N LYS A 76 5.65 -16.67 -3.87
CA LYS A 76 5.89 -15.21 -3.79
C LYS A 76 5.58 -14.47 -5.11
N ARG A 77 4.64 -14.98 -5.89
CA ARG A 77 4.24 -14.41 -7.19
C ARG A 77 3.32 -13.21 -6.97
N ARG A 78 3.40 -12.22 -7.87
CA ARG A 78 2.43 -11.12 -7.92
C ARG A 78 1.67 -11.17 -9.23
N ILE A 79 0.38 -11.47 -9.13
CA ILE A 79 -0.50 -11.60 -10.29
C ILE A 79 -1.02 -10.21 -10.65
N SER A 80 -0.93 -9.89 -11.94
CA SER A 80 -1.45 -8.66 -12.52
C SER A 80 -2.82 -8.91 -13.13
N LEU A 81 -3.76 -8.03 -12.81
CA LEU A 81 -5.15 -8.12 -13.22
C LEU A 81 -5.61 -6.76 -13.74
N LEU A 82 -6.58 -6.75 -14.64
CA LEU A 82 -7.26 -5.56 -15.11
C LEU A 82 -8.76 -5.79 -14.89
N MET A 83 -9.37 -5.01 -13.99
CA MET A 83 -10.79 -5.15 -13.65
C MET A 83 -11.58 -3.98 -14.24
N ARG A 84 -12.77 -4.25 -14.76
CA ARG A 84 -13.66 -3.18 -15.23
C ARG A 84 -14.20 -2.41 -14.03
N LEU A 85 -14.46 -1.12 -14.21
CA LEU A 85 -14.93 -0.28 -13.11
C LEU A 85 -16.29 -0.74 -12.54
N GLU A 86 -17.16 -1.27 -13.39
CA GLU A 86 -18.46 -1.84 -13.01
C GLU A 86 -18.35 -3.11 -12.14
N ASP A 87 -17.20 -3.79 -12.17
CA ASP A 87 -16.95 -4.99 -11.37
C ASP A 87 -16.40 -4.67 -9.97
N ILE A 88 -16.09 -3.40 -9.69
CA ILE A 88 -15.58 -2.93 -8.40
C ILE A 88 -16.76 -2.63 -7.47
N VAL A 89 -16.78 -3.27 -6.30
CA VAL A 89 -17.87 -3.12 -5.32
C VAL A 89 -17.52 -2.20 -4.17
N ALA A 90 -16.23 -2.09 -3.83
CA ALA A 90 -15.77 -1.21 -2.78
C ALA A 90 -14.29 -0.83 -2.94
N LYS A 91 -13.93 0.25 -2.26
CA LYS A 91 -12.57 0.74 -2.11
C LYS A 91 -12.32 1.03 -0.64
N ALA A 92 -11.13 0.70 -0.16
CA ALA A 92 -10.64 1.13 1.14
C ALA A 92 -9.22 1.71 1.02
N PRO A 93 -8.83 2.64 1.91
CA PRO A 93 -7.43 3.02 2.05
C PRO A 93 -6.57 1.81 2.51
N PRO A 94 -5.24 1.92 2.44
CA PRO A 94 -4.33 0.91 3.00
C PRO A 94 -4.64 0.64 4.49
N LEU A 95 -4.40 -0.59 4.94
CA LEU A 95 -4.75 -1.03 6.29
C LEU A 95 -4.08 -0.16 7.35
N GLU A 96 -4.80 0.21 8.40
CA GLU A 96 -4.20 0.93 9.53
C GLU A 96 -3.21 0.05 10.26
N LEU A 97 -2.06 0.61 10.63
CA LEU A 97 -0.98 -0.13 11.30
C LEU A 97 -1.49 -0.81 12.58
N ARG A 98 -2.36 -0.12 13.34
CA ARG A 98 -2.94 -0.63 14.59
C ARG A 98 -3.79 -1.89 14.37
N ALA A 99 -4.48 -2.02 13.24
CA ALA A 99 -5.30 -3.18 12.93
C ALA A 99 -4.48 -4.47 12.74
N ALA A 100 -3.17 -4.35 12.46
CA ALA A 100 -2.29 -5.51 12.29
C ALA A 100 -1.49 -5.89 13.55
N MET A 101 -1.59 -5.14 14.66
CA MET A 101 -0.79 -5.37 15.86
C MET A 101 -0.94 -6.79 16.42
N ASN A 102 -2.16 -7.34 16.40
CA ASN A 102 -2.45 -8.65 16.96
C ASN A 102 -1.88 -9.82 16.12
N VAL A 103 -1.62 -9.61 14.84
CA VAL A 103 -1.10 -10.63 13.91
C VAL A 103 0.39 -10.45 13.60
N ALA A 104 0.97 -9.36 14.06
CA ALA A 104 2.39 -9.08 13.90
C ALA A 104 3.24 -10.06 14.71
N PRO A 105 4.44 -10.43 14.21
CA PRO A 105 5.41 -11.16 15.01
C PRO A 105 5.69 -10.45 16.33
N GLU A 106 5.83 -11.21 17.41
CA GLU A 106 6.06 -10.64 18.75
C GLU A 106 7.25 -9.67 18.78
N PRO A 107 8.41 -9.96 18.14
CA PRO A 107 9.53 -9.02 18.13
C PRO A 107 9.21 -7.67 17.48
N TRP A 108 8.23 -7.63 16.56
CA TRP A 108 7.86 -6.42 15.82
C TRP A 108 6.97 -5.48 16.64
N ARG A 109 6.35 -5.95 17.73
CA ARG A 109 5.30 -5.22 18.45
C ARG A 109 5.78 -3.87 18.97
N HIS A 110 6.96 -3.83 19.60
CA HIS A 110 7.52 -2.58 20.12
C HIS A 110 7.70 -1.53 19.01
N THR A 111 8.30 -1.92 17.88
CA THR A 111 8.48 -1.04 16.71
C THR A 111 7.14 -0.54 16.16
N LEU A 112 6.12 -1.39 16.10
CA LEU A 112 4.77 -1.00 15.65
C LEU A 112 4.12 0.00 16.61
N GLU A 113 4.28 -0.17 17.93
CA GLU A 113 3.78 0.75 18.94
C GLU A 113 4.48 2.11 18.87
N GLU A 114 5.80 2.14 18.65
CA GLU A 114 6.56 3.38 18.48
C GLU A 114 6.11 4.15 17.24
N LEU A 115 5.93 3.47 16.09
CA LEU A 115 5.41 4.06 14.86
C LEU A 115 3.98 4.56 15.01
N ALA A 116 3.10 3.76 15.64
CA ALA A 116 1.72 4.16 15.91
C ALA A 116 1.67 5.41 16.81
N SER A 117 2.53 5.47 17.83
CA SER A 117 2.65 6.61 18.74
C SER A 117 3.23 7.83 18.05
N LEU A 118 4.21 7.64 17.15
CA LEU A 118 4.80 8.69 16.34
C LEU A 118 3.78 9.38 15.43
N ALA A 119 2.89 8.60 14.81
CA ALA A 119 1.78 9.10 14.01
C ALA A 119 0.71 9.79 14.90
N SER A 120 0.30 9.14 15.99
CA SER A 120 -0.76 9.63 16.86
C SER A 120 -0.43 10.99 17.48
N ARG A 121 0.85 11.22 17.87
CA ARG A 121 1.32 12.53 18.38
C ARG A 121 1.18 13.68 17.38
N ARG A 122 0.99 13.38 16.10
CA ARG A 122 0.78 14.34 15.02
C ARG A 122 -0.68 14.42 14.56
N GLY A 123 -1.59 13.75 15.25
CA GLY A 123 -3.00 13.68 14.87
C GLY A 123 -3.25 12.93 13.55
N VAL A 124 -2.34 12.02 13.18
CA VAL A 124 -2.46 11.20 11.97
C VAL A 124 -2.35 9.72 12.29
N GLU A 125 -2.75 8.89 11.33
CA GLU A 125 -2.66 7.44 11.42
C GLU A 125 -1.55 6.92 10.50
N ALA A 126 -0.75 6.00 11.02
CA ALA A 126 0.14 5.20 10.19
C ALA A 126 -0.67 4.10 9.49
N ARG A 127 -0.41 3.91 8.20
CA ARG A 127 -0.99 2.81 7.42
C ARG A 127 0.11 1.87 6.96
N ILE A 128 -0.23 0.63 6.68
CA ILE A 128 0.70 -0.40 6.22
C ILE A 128 0.23 -0.97 4.88
N PHE A 129 1.20 -1.46 4.13
CA PHE A 129 0.98 -2.29 2.95
C PHE A 129 1.93 -3.49 3.03
N GLY A 130 2.07 -4.22 1.92
CA GLY A 130 3.02 -5.33 1.87
C GLY A 130 2.70 -6.47 2.85
N SER A 131 3.74 -7.19 3.25
CA SER A 131 3.58 -8.54 3.83
C SER A 131 2.76 -8.57 5.11
N LEU A 132 3.00 -7.64 6.05
CA LEU A 132 2.23 -7.57 7.30
C LEU A 132 0.75 -7.23 7.04
N ALA A 133 0.48 -6.30 6.12
CA ALA A 133 -0.89 -5.96 5.75
C ALA A 133 -1.62 -7.15 5.14
N TRP A 134 -0.97 -7.90 4.24
CA TRP A 134 -1.58 -9.09 3.64
C TRP A 134 -1.83 -10.22 4.64
N ARG A 135 -0.93 -10.43 5.60
CA ARG A 135 -1.20 -11.35 6.73
C ARG A 135 -2.44 -10.92 7.50
N ALA A 136 -2.59 -9.64 7.83
CA ALA A 136 -3.75 -9.14 8.55
C ALA A 136 -5.06 -9.24 7.76
N LEU A 137 -5.01 -8.97 6.45
CA LEU A 137 -6.18 -9.01 5.57
C LEU A 137 -6.67 -10.44 5.25
N THR A 138 -5.75 -11.40 5.17
CA THR A 138 -6.05 -12.76 4.68
C THR A 138 -5.93 -13.84 5.74
N GLY A 139 -5.23 -13.57 6.84
CA GLY A 139 -4.84 -14.58 7.83
C GLY A 139 -3.76 -15.56 7.34
N LEU A 140 -3.24 -15.41 6.12
CA LEU A 140 -2.21 -16.29 5.57
C LEU A 140 -0.81 -15.86 5.98
N ASP A 141 0.14 -16.79 5.91
CA ASP A 141 1.53 -16.48 6.23
C ASP A 141 2.25 -15.77 5.08
N TYR A 142 2.26 -14.45 5.13
CA TYR A 142 2.97 -13.58 4.18
C TYR A 142 4.38 -13.18 4.63
N LEU A 143 4.71 -13.39 5.91
CA LEU A 143 5.95 -12.91 6.49
C LEU A 143 7.05 -13.97 6.40
N SER A 144 8.28 -13.49 6.33
CA SER A 144 9.49 -14.32 6.39
C SER A 144 10.51 -13.63 7.28
N ALA A 145 11.58 -14.33 7.66
CA ALA A 145 12.67 -13.73 8.44
C ALA A 145 13.37 -12.54 7.74
N ARG A 146 13.16 -12.34 6.43
CA ARG A 146 13.72 -11.24 5.64
C ARG A 146 12.71 -10.15 5.30
N SER A 147 11.50 -10.24 5.84
CA SER A 147 10.47 -9.24 5.58
C SER A 147 10.81 -7.93 6.25
N ASP A 148 10.56 -6.84 5.55
CA ASP A 148 10.54 -5.47 6.06
C ASP A 148 9.13 -5.06 6.51
N LEU A 149 9.07 -3.94 7.21
CA LEU A 149 7.83 -3.27 7.52
C LEU A 149 7.57 -2.16 6.50
N ASP A 150 6.64 -2.44 5.59
CA ASP A 150 6.09 -1.48 4.62
C ASP A 150 5.05 -0.56 5.28
N PHE A 151 5.27 0.76 5.29
CA PHE A 151 4.33 1.69 5.90
C PHE A 151 4.19 3.02 5.15
N LEU A 152 3.09 3.72 5.45
CA LEU A 152 2.75 5.04 4.92
C LEU A 152 2.49 5.98 6.09
N LEU A 153 3.10 7.16 6.04
CA LEU A 153 2.79 8.28 6.92
C LEU A 153 2.43 9.50 6.06
N PRO A 154 1.44 10.31 6.45
CA PRO A 154 1.25 11.61 5.84
C PRO A 154 2.53 12.46 5.96
N LEU A 155 2.88 13.16 4.89
CA LEU A 155 3.95 14.13 4.89
C LEU A 155 3.57 15.24 5.90
N PRO A 156 4.42 15.56 6.89
CA PRO A 156 4.10 16.57 7.88
C PRO A 156 3.98 17.94 7.21
N ARG A 157 3.10 18.78 7.76
CA ARG A 157 3.11 20.22 7.44
C ARG A 157 4.38 20.86 8.02
N GLU A 158 4.83 21.93 7.39
CA GLU A 158 6.06 22.72 7.61
C GLU A 158 6.82 22.49 8.94
N GLY A 159 8.15 22.33 8.86
CA GLY A 159 9.08 22.41 10.00
C GLY A 159 9.36 21.09 10.77
N ASP A 160 8.55 20.04 10.58
CA ASP A 160 8.71 18.79 11.35
C ASP A 160 9.35 17.62 10.56
N LEU A 161 9.70 17.81 9.29
CA LEU A 161 10.23 16.73 8.45
C LEU A 161 11.53 16.12 9.00
N ALA A 162 12.52 16.96 9.33
CA ALA A 162 13.80 16.48 9.86
C ALA A 162 13.64 15.76 11.21
N CYS A 163 12.74 16.25 12.07
CA CYS A 163 12.42 15.61 13.34
C CYS A 163 11.73 14.26 13.12
N LEU A 164 10.78 14.18 12.19
CA LEU A 164 10.11 12.94 11.81
C LEU A 164 11.09 11.91 11.29
N THR A 165 11.91 12.23 10.29
CA THR A 165 12.85 11.27 9.68
C THR A 165 13.94 10.83 10.66
N LYS A 166 14.43 11.73 11.52
CA LYS A 166 15.37 11.37 12.61
C LYS A 166 14.74 10.41 13.62
N ARG A 167 13.47 10.59 13.97
CA ARG A 167 12.74 9.66 14.85
C ARG A 167 12.51 8.30 14.18
N LEU A 168 12.20 8.26 12.89
CA LEU A 168 12.11 7.00 12.14
C LEU A 168 13.44 6.25 12.12
N ALA A 169 14.55 6.96 11.88
CA ALA A 169 15.89 6.38 11.95
C ALA A 169 16.20 5.82 13.35
N ALA A 170 15.83 6.55 14.41
CA ALA A 170 16.03 6.08 15.78
C ALA A 170 15.23 4.81 16.12
N ILE A 171 13.98 4.72 15.67
CA ILE A 171 13.15 3.51 15.83
C ILE A 171 13.77 2.33 15.08
N GLU A 172 14.29 2.56 13.87
CA GLU A 172 14.88 1.48 13.09
C GLU A 172 16.14 0.88 13.74
N VAL A 173 16.94 1.66 14.47
CA VAL A 173 18.16 1.17 15.14
C VAL A 173 17.87 0.00 16.07
N THR A 174 16.71 -0.02 16.72
CA THR A 174 16.29 -1.07 17.66
C THR A 174 15.29 -2.05 17.04
N ALA A 175 14.82 -1.80 15.82
CA ALA A 175 13.84 -2.63 15.15
C ALA A 175 14.44 -3.96 14.69
N PRO A 176 13.72 -5.10 14.84
CA PRO A 176 14.20 -6.40 14.36
C PRO A 176 14.01 -6.57 12.84
N MET A 177 13.46 -5.55 12.15
CA MET A 177 13.24 -5.55 10.71
C MET A 177 13.57 -4.17 10.13
N ARG A 178 13.83 -4.12 8.82
CA ARG A 178 14.00 -2.86 8.10
C ARG A 178 12.67 -2.11 8.02
N LEU A 179 12.72 -0.79 8.17
CA LEU A 179 11.60 0.12 8.00
C LEU A 179 11.54 0.65 6.57
N ASP A 180 10.58 0.18 5.76
CA ASP A 180 10.37 0.64 4.39
C ASP A 180 9.12 1.54 4.27
N GLY A 181 9.30 2.80 4.67
CA GLY A 181 8.21 3.76 4.73
C GLY A 181 8.19 4.75 3.58
N GLU A 182 7.00 5.20 3.21
CA GLU A 182 6.82 6.36 2.34
C GLU A 182 6.12 7.51 3.08
N LEU A 183 6.61 8.74 2.89
CA LEU A 183 5.92 9.96 3.31
C LEU A 183 5.02 10.45 2.18
N VAL A 184 3.73 10.58 2.46
CA VAL A 184 2.68 10.75 1.44
C VAL A 184 2.03 12.13 1.55
N ARG A 185 2.06 12.88 0.46
CA ARG A 185 1.35 14.16 0.32
C ARG A 185 -0.16 13.96 0.20
N ASP A 186 -0.89 15.04 0.41
CA ASP A 186 -2.36 15.08 0.31
C ASP A 186 -2.88 14.69 -1.09
N ASP A 187 -2.11 14.91 -2.16
CA ASP A 187 -2.46 14.50 -3.52
C ASP A 187 -2.12 13.05 -3.88
N GLY A 188 -1.46 12.33 -2.97
CA GLY A 188 -1.05 10.93 -3.14
C GLY A 188 0.36 10.72 -3.69
N ALA A 189 1.13 11.79 -3.95
CA ALA A 189 2.54 11.67 -4.25
C ALA A 189 3.32 11.26 -3.00
N SER A 190 4.27 10.34 -3.12
CA SER A 190 5.07 9.89 -1.98
C SER A 190 6.53 9.64 -2.34
N VAL A 191 7.37 9.72 -1.31
CA VAL A 191 8.83 9.54 -1.37
C VAL A 191 9.25 8.62 -0.23
N ASN A 192 10.29 7.81 -0.42
CA ASN A 192 10.82 6.99 0.67
C ASN A 192 11.39 7.89 1.78
N TRP A 193 11.03 7.64 3.04
CA TRP A 193 11.45 8.51 4.15
C TRP A 193 12.97 8.66 4.26
N ARG A 194 13.74 7.67 3.77
CA ARG A 194 15.21 7.69 3.82
C ARG A 194 15.83 8.73 2.90
N GLU A 195 15.28 8.92 1.70
CA GLU A 195 15.82 9.90 0.76
C GLU A 195 15.73 11.32 1.36
N LEU A 196 14.67 11.57 2.12
CA LEU A 196 14.48 12.82 2.89
C LEU A 196 15.33 12.87 4.17
N HIS A 197 15.72 11.71 4.71
CA HIS A 197 16.59 11.62 5.88
C HIS A 197 18.05 11.87 5.53
N THR A 198 18.55 11.29 4.42
CA THR A 198 19.91 11.47 3.94
C THR A 198 20.13 12.87 3.38
N GLY A 199 19.05 13.57 2.98
CA GLY A 199 19.10 14.92 2.47
C GLY A 199 19.49 14.96 1.00
N GLU A 200 19.02 13.99 0.21
CA GLU A 200 19.26 13.97 -1.24
C GLU A 200 18.76 15.27 -1.89
N ARG A 201 19.47 15.74 -2.92
CA ARG A 201 19.00 16.90 -3.72
C ARG A 201 17.79 16.55 -4.57
N GLU A 202 17.75 15.31 -5.04
CA GLU A 202 16.67 14.78 -5.85
C GLU A 202 16.09 13.52 -5.19
N VAL A 203 14.77 13.39 -5.25
CA VAL A 203 14.03 12.29 -4.63
C VAL A 203 13.14 11.59 -5.64
N LEU A 204 13.01 10.28 -5.49
CA LEU A 204 12.18 9.44 -6.34
C LEU A 204 10.71 9.55 -5.90
N VAL A 205 9.97 10.46 -6.54
CA VAL A 205 8.55 10.68 -6.30
C VAL A 205 7.72 9.64 -7.04
N LYS A 206 6.84 8.98 -6.31
CA LYS A 206 5.93 7.95 -6.82
C LYS A 206 4.48 8.42 -6.70
N THR A 207 3.75 8.39 -7.80
CA THR A 207 2.31 8.63 -7.89
C THR A 207 1.61 7.40 -8.46
N THR A 208 0.28 7.38 -8.44
CA THR A 208 -0.52 6.27 -9.00
C THR A 208 -0.15 5.95 -10.46
N ASP A 209 0.23 6.96 -11.24
CA ASP A 209 0.52 6.87 -12.67
C ASP A 209 2.01 6.93 -13.01
N ARG A 210 2.86 7.53 -12.17
CA ARG A 210 4.25 7.88 -12.53
C ARG A 210 5.24 7.61 -11.42
N VAL A 211 6.49 7.47 -11.86
CA VAL A 211 7.67 7.53 -11.00
C VAL A 211 8.60 8.54 -11.65
N THR A 212 9.01 9.56 -10.92
CA THR A 212 9.81 10.67 -11.44
C THR A 212 10.80 11.14 -10.40
N LEU A 213 11.97 11.59 -10.85
CA LEU A 213 12.97 12.20 -10.01
C LEU A 213 12.66 13.71 -9.94
N LEU A 214 12.50 14.26 -8.75
CA LEU A 214 12.24 15.68 -8.53
C LEU A 214 13.23 16.26 -7.52
N ASP A 215 13.55 17.55 -7.67
CA ASP A 215 14.23 18.31 -6.62
C ASP A 215 13.43 18.21 -5.30
N THR A 216 14.14 17.98 -4.20
CA THR A 216 13.53 17.79 -2.87
C THR A 216 12.74 19.02 -2.43
N ASN A 217 13.24 20.23 -2.67
CA ASN A 217 12.51 21.44 -2.30
C ASN A 217 11.25 21.60 -3.17
N HIS A 218 11.33 21.22 -4.45
CA HIS A 218 10.15 21.21 -5.32
C HIS A 218 9.08 20.22 -4.84
N PHE A 219 9.47 19.01 -4.42
CA PHE A 219 8.54 18.03 -3.84
C PHE A 219 7.85 18.56 -2.56
N LEU A 220 8.62 19.19 -1.67
CA LEU A 220 8.16 19.72 -0.39
C LEU A 220 7.30 20.99 -0.52
N SER A 221 7.61 21.86 -1.49
CA SER A 221 6.91 23.15 -1.70
C SER A 221 5.66 23.04 -2.56
N SER A 222 5.61 22.05 -3.45
CA SER A 222 4.47 21.84 -4.34
C SER A 222 3.23 21.45 -3.52
N ARG A 223 2.39 22.44 -3.21
CA ARG A 223 1.01 22.20 -2.78
C ARG A 223 0.16 21.85 -3.99
N VAL A 224 -0.90 21.08 -3.76
CA VAL A 224 -1.87 20.66 -4.78
C VAL A 224 -2.27 21.86 -5.65
N LEU A 225 -1.93 21.83 -6.95
CA LEU A 225 -2.66 22.61 -7.94
C LEU A 225 -4.08 22.02 -7.93
N SER A 226 -5.02 22.85 -7.48
CA SER A 226 -6.44 22.49 -7.32
C SER A 226 -7.09 22.26 -8.67
#